data_AF-A0A381YUF7-F1
#
_entry.id   AF-A0A381YUF7-F1
#
_cell.length_a   1.000
_cell.length_b   1.000
_cell.length_c   1.000
_cell.angle_alpha   90.00
_cell.angle_beta   90.00
_cell.angle_gamma   90.00
#
_symmetry.space_group_name_H-M   'P 1'
#
loop_
_entity.id
_entity.type
_entity.pdbx_description
1 polymer ?
#
loop_
_entity_poly.entity_id
_entity_poly.type
_entity_poly.pdbx_seq_one_letter_code
_entity_poly.pdbx_strand_id
1 'polypeptide(L)'
;MKKIFLSVLGAALMFGCSTTSKDIITSTETIEPKPVLLKEAKEVITPDWVSAGSGVFQPSNDEGKEVFAGVGLTKYIEASEQVQTKADDDARNNLAQVLADFNKGIIRYHQAVKEPTQSGWISKEKLHTAISDTAVTLLLETEVVDTWTHPTSSDSFSLVKLDLKKVQSALTSGTELNEREKESVKFITKWVFKNMQLQKERQLLFSKLNRAMAMD
;
A
#
# COMPACT_ATOMS: atom_id res chain seq x y z
N MET A 1 50.40 16.46 16.33
CA MET A 1 51.50 17.04 15.54
C MET A 1 51.06 17.17 14.09
N LYS A 2 51.33 18.35 13.48
CA LYS A 2 51.41 18.72 12.05
C LYS A 2 50.36 18.15 11.07
N LYS A 3 49.42 18.95 10.53
CA LYS A 3 49.50 20.04 9.52
C LYS A 3 49.63 19.57 8.05
N ILE A 4 48.55 19.85 7.30
CA ILE A 4 48.46 20.57 6.01
C ILE A 4 49.04 19.91 4.74
N PHE A 5 48.27 19.95 3.63
CA PHE A 5 48.57 20.48 2.26
C PHE A 5 47.38 20.08 1.34
N LEU A 6 46.36 20.90 1.07
CA LEU A 6 46.23 21.98 0.06
C LEU A 6 47.14 21.89 -1.17
N SER A 7 46.53 21.89 -2.37
CA SER A 7 46.97 22.49 -3.66
C SER A 7 46.51 21.61 -4.85
N VAL A 8 45.48 21.93 -5.65
CA VAL A 8 45.35 22.97 -6.72
C VAL A 8 45.83 22.50 -8.11
N LEU A 9 45.07 22.93 -9.14
CA LEU A 9 45.34 22.93 -10.61
C LEU A 9 45.21 21.58 -11.33
N GLY A 10 44.46 21.39 -12.42
CA GLY A 10 44.02 22.32 -13.45
C GLY A 10 44.81 22.07 -14.75
N ALA A 11 44.18 21.50 -15.79
CA ALA A 11 44.50 21.74 -17.21
C ALA A 11 43.50 21.00 -18.11
N ALA A 12 42.99 21.74 -19.08
CA ALA A 12 42.13 21.27 -20.15
C ALA A 12 42.95 20.97 -21.43
N LEU A 13 42.28 20.30 -22.37
CA LEU A 13 42.47 20.34 -23.83
C LEU A 13 43.64 19.56 -24.47
N MET A 14 43.32 18.58 -25.34
CA MET A 14 43.30 18.74 -26.83
C MET A 14 43.38 17.38 -27.55
N PHE A 15 42.44 17.19 -28.49
CA PHE A 15 42.48 16.52 -29.81
C PHE A 15 43.36 15.29 -30.11
N GLY A 16 42.69 14.28 -30.67
CA GLY A 16 43.27 13.28 -31.57
C GLY A 16 42.18 12.64 -32.44
N CYS A 17 41.99 13.15 -33.66
CA CYS A 17 41.16 12.57 -34.75
C CYS A 17 41.82 11.32 -35.35
N SER A 18 41.02 10.30 -35.70
CA SER A 18 41.07 9.53 -36.96
C SER A 18 39.97 8.45 -36.85
N THR A 19 39.03 8.26 -37.77
CA THR A 19 39.21 8.00 -39.20
C THR A 19 38.00 8.45 -40.02
N THR A 20 38.33 8.85 -41.24
CA THR A 20 37.50 9.31 -42.36
C THR A 20 36.57 8.21 -42.91
N SER A 21 35.32 8.57 -43.21
CA SER A 21 34.64 8.11 -44.42
C SER A 21 33.92 9.30 -45.06
N LYS A 22 34.40 9.66 -46.26
CA LYS A 22 33.66 10.50 -47.19
C LYS A 22 32.46 9.69 -47.67
N ASP A 23 31.27 10.30 -47.63
CA ASP A 23 30.51 10.53 -48.86
C ASP A 23 29.45 11.59 -48.60
N ILE A 24 29.53 12.64 -49.42
CA ILE A 24 28.58 13.75 -49.51
C ILE A 24 27.62 13.36 -50.63
N ILE A 25 26.33 13.21 -50.30
CA ILE A 25 25.25 13.50 -51.26
C ILE A 25 24.25 14.40 -50.55
N THR A 26 24.29 15.66 -50.95
CA THR A 26 23.27 16.68 -50.72
C THR A 26 22.01 16.28 -51.49
N SER A 27 20.93 16.01 -50.77
CA SER A 27 19.57 16.12 -51.30
C SER A 27 18.71 16.79 -50.24
N THR A 28 18.37 18.05 -50.48
CA THR A 28 17.42 18.84 -49.73
C THR A 28 16.02 18.33 -50.07
N GLU A 29 15.49 17.39 -49.30
CA GLU A 29 14.06 17.10 -49.28
C GLU A 29 13.43 17.82 -48.10
N THR A 30 12.62 18.83 -48.43
CA THR A 30 11.63 19.42 -47.54
C THR A 30 10.70 18.31 -47.06
N ILE A 31 10.95 17.80 -45.86
CA ILE A 31 10.03 16.88 -45.18
C ILE A 31 8.85 17.72 -44.70
N GLU A 32 7.77 17.73 -45.47
CA GLU A 32 6.47 18.12 -44.95
C GLU A 32 6.15 17.22 -43.75
N PRO A 33 5.82 17.79 -42.57
CA PRO A 33 5.50 16.98 -41.42
C PRO A 33 4.16 16.28 -41.68
N LYS A 34 4.24 15.00 -42.03
CA LYS A 34 3.11 14.07 -42.00
C LYS A 34 2.43 14.25 -40.64
N PRO A 35 1.10 14.51 -40.58
CA PRO A 35 0.44 14.70 -39.31
C PRO A 35 0.59 13.41 -38.52
N VAL A 36 1.38 13.46 -37.46
CA VAL A 36 1.43 12.41 -36.45
C VAL A 36 0.02 12.41 -35.88
N LEU A 37 -0.77 11.44 -36.30
CA LEU A 37 -2.01 11.07 -35.63
C LEU A 37 -1.61 10.76 -34.19
N LEU A 38 -1.76 11.78 -33.33
CA LEU A 38 -1.80 11.62 -31.88
C LEU A 38 -2.91 10.60 -31.65
N LYS A 39 -2.51 9.34 -31.47
CA LYS A 39 -3.38 8.30 -30.97
C LYS A 39 -3.89 8.83 -29.65
N GLU A 40 -5.13 9.32 -29.62
CA GLU A 40 -5.76 9.84 -28.41
C GLU A 40 -5.49 8.82 -27.30
N ALA A 41 -4.69 9.22 -26.31
CA ALA A 41 -4.40 8.39 -25.17
C ALA A 41 -5.72 8.23 -24.43
N LYS A 42 -6.42 7.13 -24.70
CA LYS A 42 -7.66 6.79 -24.01
C LYS A 42 -7.35 6.79 -22.52
N GLU A 43 -7.93 7.72 -21.78
CA GLU A 43 -7.73 7.85 -20.34
C GLU A 43 -8.14 6.53 -19.68
N VAL A 44 -7.19 5.88 -19.01
CA VAL A 44 -7.44 4.65 -18.26
C VAL A 44 -8.07 5.05 -16.94
N ILE A 45 -9.36 4.78 -16.79
CA ILE A 45 -10.08 5.00 -15.54
C ILE A 45 -9.68 3.88 -14.57
N THR A 46 -8.82 4.22 -13.61
CA THR A 46 -8.34 3.29 -12.57
C THR A 46 -9.29 3.32 -11.37
N PRO A 47 -9.78 2.16 -10.88
CA PRO A 47 -10.60 2.13 -9.67
C PRO A 47 -9.89 2.75 -8.47
N ASP A 48 -10.67 3.41 -7.60
CA ASP A 48 -10.11 4.09 -6.42
C ASP A 48 -9.32 3.13 -5.52
N TRP A 49 -9.79 1.90 -5.36
CA TRP A 49 -9.13 0.90 -4.51
C TRP A 49 -7.78 0.43 -5.08
N VAL A 50 -7.62 0.40 -6.41
CA VAL A 50 -6.35 0.09 -7.06
C VAL A 50 -5.35 1.21 -6.75
N SER A 51 -5.78 2.47 -6.84
CA SER A 51 -4.94 3.63 -6.54
C SER A 51 -4.63 3.80 -5.05
N ALA A 52 -5.58 3.46 -4.18
CA ALA A 52 -5.43 3.55 -2.72
C ALA A 52 -4.52 2.45 -2.16
N GLY A 53 -4.54 1.27 -2.78
CA GLY A 53 -3.82 0.08 -2.33
C GLY A 53 -4.32 -0.47 -0.99
N SER A 54 -3.53 -1.34 -0.39
CA SER A 54 -3.84 -1.96 0.91
C SER A 54 -3.82 -0.96 2.07
N GLY A 55 -4.64 -1.21 3.10
CA GLY A 55 -4.71 -0.38 4.29
C GLY A 55 -6.04 -0.48 5.03
N VAL A 56 -6.33 0.53 5.85
CA VAL A 56 -7.62 0.68 6.53
C VAL A 56 -8.35 1.91 5.98
N PHE A 57 -9.65 1.78 5.78
CA PHE A 57 -10.46 2.80 5.13
C PHE A 57 -11.82 2.94 5.80
N GLN A 58 -12.33 4.16 5.85
CA GLN A 58 -13.74 4.43 6.08
C GLN A 58 -14.23 5.29 4.92
N PRO A 59 -15.16 4.79 4.07
CA PRO A 59 -15.79 5.60 3.03
C PRO A 59 -16.48 6.83 3.64
N SER A 60 -16.48 7.96 2.93
CA SER A 60 -16.92 9.26 3.42
C SER A 60 -18.44 9.41 3.61
N ASN A 61 -19.23 8.43 3.18
CA ASN A 61 -20.66 8.35 3.50
C ASN A 61 -20.83 7.71 4.89
N ASP A 62 -21.75 8.24 5.71
CA ASP A 62 -21.98 7.78 7.09
C ASP A 62 -22.40 6.29 7.22
N GLU A 63 -22.69 5.63 6.10
CA GLU A 63 -22.96 4.20 5.97
C GLU A 63 -21.72 3.36 5.59
N GLY A 64 -20.60 4.02 5.29
CA GLY A 64 -19.33 3.45 4.90
C GLY A 64 -18.75 2.60 6.02
N LYS A 65 -18.80 1.28 5.83
CA LYS A 65 -18.20 0.32 6.77
C LYS A 65 -16.70 0.62 6.91
N GLU A 66 -16.23 0.61 8.15
CA GLU A 66 -14.80 0.62 8.46
C GLU A 66 -14.20 -0.72 8.02
N VAL A 67 -13.29 -0.67 7.07
CA VAL A 67 -12.74 -1.87 6.45
C VAL A 67 -11.23 -1.92 6.50
N PHE A 68 -10.72 -3.12 6.71
CA PHE A 68 -9.37 -3.52 6.33
C PHE A 68 -9.43 -3.99 4.87
N ALA A 69 -8.49 -3.52 4.05
CA ALA A 69 -8.42 -3.89 2.65
C ALA A 69 -7.02 -4.40 2.29
N GLY A 70 -6.99 -5.52 1.56
CA GLY A 70 -5.81 -6.04 0.89
C GLY A 70 -5.99 -5.90 -0.62
N VAL A 71 -5.00 -5.33 -1.28
CA VAL A 71 -4.94 -5.19 -2.74
C VAL A 71 -3.78 -6.02 -3.27
N GLY A 72 -4.08 -7.01 -4.09
CA GLY A 72 -3.10 -7.83 -4.78
C GLY A 72 -2.83 -7.31 -6.19
N LEU A 73 -1.61 -7.55 -6.68
CA LEU A 73 -1.19 -7.19 -8.03
C LEU A 73 -0.31 -8.30 -8.57
N THR A 74 -0.75 -8.90 -9.67
CA THR A 74 0.08 -9.81 -10.47
C THR A 74 0.33 -9.18 -11.83
N LYS A 75 1.62 -9.05 -12.17
CA LYS A 75 2.00 -8.60 -13.50
C LYS A 75 1.61 -9.63 -14.55
N TYR A 76 1.17 -9.16 -15.70
CA TYR A 76 0.91 -10.07 -16.81
C TYR A 76 2.19 -10.82 -17.21
N ILE A 77 2.07 -12.14 -17.28
CA ILE A 77 3.05 -13.03 -17.91
C ILE A 77 2.23 -13.86 -18.89
N GLU A 78 2.60 -13.84 -20.17
CA GLU A 78 1.88 -14.53 -21.23
C GLU A 78 1.58 -15.99 -20.85
N ALA A 79 0.32 -16.41 -21.06
CA ALA A 79 -0.18 -17.80 -20.94
C ALA A 79 -0.31 -18.42 -19.53
N SER A 80 -0.46 -17.66 -18.44
CA SER A 80 -0.80 -18.25 -17.15
C SER A 80 -2.28 -18.10 -16.79
N GLU A 81 -3.02 -19.22 -16.77
CA GLU A 81 -4.39 -19.29 -16.22
C GLU A 81 -4.44 -18.91 -14.72
N GLN A 82 -3.28 -18.79 -14.06
CA GLN A 82 -3.14 -18.55 -12.62
C GLN A 82 -2.92 -17.07 -12.29
N VAL A 83 -2.86 -16.15 -13.27
CA VAL A 83 -2.59 -14.72 -13.01
C VAL A 83 -3.60 -14.13 -12.02
N GLN A 84 -4.89 -14.45 -12.21
CA GLN A 84 -5.94 -13.97 -11.32
C GLN A 84 -5.85 -14.63 -9.94
N THR A 85 -5.67 -15.95 -9.87
CA THR A 85 -5.49 -16.67 -8.59
C THR A 85 -4.31 -16.11 -7.80
N LYS A 86 -3.21 -15.79 -8.48
CA LYS A 86 -2.05 -15.18 -7.82
C LYS A 86 -2.36 -13.78 -7.31
N ALA A 87 -3.11 -12.96 -8.07
CA ALA A 87 -3.52 -11.64 -7.59
C ALA A 87 -4.44 -11.76 -6.36
N ASP A 88 -5.30 -12.78 -6.33
CA ASP A 88 -6.17 -13.06 -5.17
C ASP A 88 -5.35 -13.48 -3.93
N ASP A 89 -4.34 -14.34 -4.10
CA ASP A 89 -3.42 -14.74 -3.03
C ASP A 89 -2.60 -13.57 -2.50
N ASP A 90 -2.07 -12.73 -3.40
CA ASP A 90 -1.34 -11.51 -3.04
C ASP A 90 -2.25 -10.52 -2.30
N ALA A 91 -3.54 -10.44 -2.65
CA ALA A 91 -4.51 -9.61 -1.93
C ALA A 91 -4.73 -10.11 -0.50
N ARG A 92 -4.89 -11.43 -0.30
CA ARG A 92 -5.02 -12.05 1.04
C ARG A 92 -3.76 -11.87 1.88
N ASN A 93 -2.59 -12.05 1.29
CA ASN A 93 -1.30 -11.82 1.96
C ASN A 93 -1.16 -10.37 2.42
N ASN A 94 -1.54 -9.42 1.56
CA ASN A 94 -1.50 -8.00 1.89
C ASN A 94 -2.53 -7.63 2.98
N LEU A 95 -3.72 -8.25 2.99
CA LEU A 95 -4.68 -8.09 4.09
C LEU A 95 -4.11 -8.64 5.41
N ALA A 96 -3.47 -9.82 5.39
CA ALA A 96 -2.83 -10.41 6.56
C ALA A 96 -1.76 -9.48 7.14
N GLN A 97 -0.97 -8.82 6.29
CA GLN A 97 0.01 -7.82 6.73
C GLN A 97 -0.66 -6.60 7.39
N VAL A 98 -1.75 -6.08 6.81
CA VAL A 98 -2.52 -4.97 7.40
C VAL A 98 -3.06 -5.36 8.79
N LEU A 99 -3.60 -6.57 8.93
CA LEU A 99 -4.08 -7.09 10.22
C LEU A 99 -2.93 -7.30 11.22
N ALA A 100 -1.77 -7.77 10.77
CA ALA A 100 -0.60 -7.93 11.63
C ALA A 100 -0.14 -6.59 12.22
N ASP A 101 -0.12 -5.53 11.42
CA ASP A 101 0.25 -4.19 11.89
C ASP A 101 -0.81 -3.58 12.80
N PHE A 102 -2.09 -3.83 12.53
CA PHE A 102 -3.20 -3.49 13.42
C PHE A 102 -3.07 -4.19 14.79
N ASN A 103 -2.80 -5.50 14.80
CA ASN A 103 -2.64 -6.31 16.01
C ASN A 103 -1.44 -5.85 16.86
N LYS A 104 -0.30 -5.53 16.22
CA LYS A 104 0.84 -4.88 16.91
C LYS A 104 0.42 -3.55 17.54
N GLY A 105 -0.39 -2.76 16.83
CA GLY A 105 -0.93 -1.49 17.30
C GLY A 105 -1.79 -1.65 18.56
N ILE A 106 -2.67 -2.66 18.60
CA ILE A 106 -3.50 -2.96 19.78
C ILE A 106 -2.64 -3.27 21.00
N ILE A 107 -1.68 -4.20 20.87
CA ILE A 107 -0.81 -4.60 21.98
C ILE A 107 -0.02 -3.40 22.49
N ARG A 108 0.61 -2.64 21.57
CA ARG A 108 1.41 -1.46 21.93
C ARG A 108 0.57 -0.38 22.60
N TYR A 109 -0.61 -0.06 22.05
CA TYR A 109 -1.45 1.01 22.59
C TYR A 109 -1.98 0.63 23.98
N HIS A 110 -2.51 -0.58 24.14
CA HIS A 110 -3.02 -1.07 25.41
C HIS A 110 -1.99 -0.94 26.54
N GLN A 111 -0.77 -1.40 26.28
CA GLN A 111 0.34 -1.34 27.24
C GLN A 111 0.82 0.08 27.55
N ALA A 112 0.62 1.03 26.63
CA ALA A 112 1.05 2.41 26.81
C ALA A 112 0.02 3.27 27.56
N VAL A 113 -1.27 2.94 27.47
CA VAL A 113 -2.34 3.81 28.01
C VAL A 113 -3.08 3.23 29.22
N LYS A 114 -2.85 1.96 29.56
CA LYS A 114 -3.57 1.31 30.66
C LYS A 114 -2.64 0.57 31.61
N GLU A 115 -2.76 0.89 32.89
CA GLU A 115 -2.00 0.28 33.98
C GLU A 115 -2.65 -1.03 34.49
N PRO A 116 -1.88 -2.00 35.04
CA PRO A 116 -2.41 -3.27 35.55
C PRO A 116 -3.52 -3.16 36.60
N THR A 117 -3.54 -2.06 37.35
CA THR A 117 -4.53 -1.80 38.42
C THR A 117 -5.84 -1.21 37.91
N GLN A 118 -5.91 -0.80 36.63
CA GLN A 118 -7.08 -0.15 36.06
C GLN A 118 -8.11 -1.16 35.55
N SER A 119 -9.39 -0.82 35.70
CA SER A 119 -10.50 -1.65 35.20
C SER A 119 -10.38 -1.89 33.69
N GLY A 120 -10.59 -3.14 33.25
CA GLY A 120 -10.44 -3.55 31.86
C GLY A 120 -8.99 -3.59 31.38
N TRP A 121 -8.02 -3.63 32.29
CA TRP A 121 -6.67 -4.05 31.93
C TRP A 121 -6.67 -5.51 31.50
N ILE A 122 -5.85 -5.82 30.51
CA ILE A 122 -5.71 -7.14 29.88
C ILE A 122 -4.22 -7.47 29.92
N SER A 123 -3.85 -8.66 30.39
CA SER A 123 -2.45 -9.08 30.33
C SER A 123 -1.99 -9.24 28.89
N LYS A 124 -0.68 -9.12 28.65
CA LYS A 124 -0.09 -9.26 27.31
C LYS A 124 -0.40 -10.64 26.74
N GLU A 125 -0.30 -11.67 27.56
CA GLU A 125 -0.51 -13.07 27.21
C GLU A 125 -1.95 -13.28 26.77
N LYS A 126 -2.92 -12.80 27.56
CA LYS A 126 -4.34 -12.91 27.26
C LYS A 126 -4.74 -12.17 26.00
N LEU A 127 -4.19 -10.97 25.79
CA LEU A 127 -4.42 -10.20 24.57
C LEU A 127 -3.80 -10.90 23.34
N HIS A 128 -2.62 -11.50 23.49
CA HIS A 128 -1.97 -12.26 22.43
C HIS A 128 -2.76 -13.52 22.07
N THR A 129 -3.27 -14.26 23.04
CA THR A 129 -4.15 -15.42 22.82
C THR A 129 -5.39 -15.02 22.03
N ALA A 130 -6.11 -13.98 22.47
CA ALA A 130 -7.30 -13.50 21.76
C ALA A 130 -7.02 -13.10 20.30
N ILE A 131 -5.86 -12.48 20.04
CA ILE A 131 -5.42 -12.13 18.68
C ILE A 131 -5.09 -13.39 17.86
N SER A 132 -4.33 -14.32 18.43
CA SER A 132 -3.87 -15.53 17.75
C SER A 132 -5.04 -16.43 17.36
N ASP A 133 -5.99 -16.63 18.28
CA ASP A 133 -7.14 -17.53 18.10
C ASP A 133 -8.10 -17.04 17.00
N THR A 134 -8.08 -15.73 16.71
CA THR A 134 -9.02 -15.11 15.77
C THR A 134 -8.42 -14.85 14.41
N ALA A 135 -7.09 -14.73 14.31
CA ALA A 135 -6.40 -14.37 13.06
C ALA A 135 -6.66 -15.34 11.91
N VAL A 136 -6.59 -16.65 12.16
CA VAL A 136 -6.79 -17.68 11.13
C VAL A 136 -8.24 -17.65 10.61
N THR A 137 -9.21 -17.64 11.52
CA THR A 137 -10.63 -17.62 11.15
C THR A 137 -10.99 -16.40 10.32
N LEU A 138 -10.52 -15.20 10.71
CA LEU A 138 -10.78 -13.97 9.98
C LEU A 138 -10.22 -14.02 8.54
N LEU A 139 -9.03 -14.60 8.35
CA LEU A 139 -8.43 -14.74 7.02
C LEU A 139 -9.15 -15.78 6.16
N LEU A 140 -9.57 -16.92 6.75
CA LEU A 140 -10.30 -17.97 6.05
C LEU A 140 -11.68 -17.51 5.55
N GLU A 141 -12.35 -16.65 6.32
CA GLU A 141 -13.67 -16.10 5.95
C GLU A 141 -13.59 -14.94 4.93
N THR A 142 -12.39 -14.53 4.54
CA THR A 142 -12.23 -13.40 3.63
C THR A 142 -12.26 -13.82 2.15
N GLU A 143 -13.24 -13.27 1.44
CA GLU A 143 -13.44 -13.48 0.00
C GLU A 143 -12.92 -12.28 -0.81
N VAL A 144 -12.62 -12.56 -2.10
CA VAL A 144 -12.33 -11.51 -3.08
C VAL A 144 -13.64 -10.79 -3.41
N VAL A 145 -13.65 -9.48 -3.21
CA VAL A 145 -14.85 -8.64 -3.38
C VAL A 145 -14.84 -7.84 -4.68
N ASP A 146 -13.69 -7.71 -5.32
CA ASP A 146 -13.54 -7.02 -6.61
C ASP A 146 -12.26 -7.44 -7.31
N THR A 147 -12.23 -7.33 -8.64
CA THR A 147 -11.06 -7.58 -9.49
C THR A 147 -10.99 -6.53 -10.59
N TRP A 148 -9.78 -6.20 -11.05
CA TRP A 148 -9.58 -5.28 -12.15
C TRP A 148 -8.36 -5.65 -12.96
N THR A 149 -8.49 -5.62 -14.28
CA THR A 149 -7.36 -5.84 -15.20
C THR A 149 -7.01 -4.53 -15.88
N HIS A 150 -5.75 -4.14 -15.80
CA HIS A 150 -5.27 -2.93 -16.44
C HIS A 150 -5.40 -3.07 -17.97
N PRO A 151 -6.08 -2.15 -18.68
CA PRO A 151 -6.44 -2.35 -20.08
C PRO A 151 -5.25 -2.33 -21.06
N THR A 152 -4.11 -1.75 -20.65
CA THR A 152 -2.89 -1.68 -21.48
C THR A 152 -1.82 -2.70 -21.09
N SER A 153 -1.45 -2.83 -19.81
CA SER A 153 -0.43 -3.79 -19.36
C SER A 153 -0.97 -5.20 -19.14
N SER A 154 -2.29 -5.38 -19.08
CA SER A 154 -2.96 -6.64 -18.71
C SER A 154 -2.64 -7.12 -17.29
N ASP A 155 -2.08 -6.25 -16.44
CA ASP A 155 -1.84 -6.58 -15.03
C ASP A 155 -3.17 -6.81 -14.31
N SER A 156 -3.23 -7.85 -13.48
CA SER A 156 -4.43 -8.20 -12.73
C SER A 156 -4.33 -7.76 -11.28
N PHE A 157 -5.42 -7.18 -10.80
CA PHE A 157 -5.58 -6.69 -9.45
C PHE A 157 -6.76 -7.40 -8.79
N SER A 158 -6.63 -7.64 -7.49
CA SER A 158 -7.69 -8.23 -6.67
C SER A 158 -7.85 -7.46 -5.38
N LEU A 159 -9.08 -7.38 -4.90
CA LEU A 159 -9.43 -6.70 -3.67
C LEU A 159 -10.09 -7.68 -2.71
N VAL A 160 -9.59 -7.72 -1.48
CA VAL A 160 -10.23 -8.38 -0.35
C VAL A 160 -10.57 -7.33 0.72
N LYS A 161 -11.70 -7.50 1.41
CA LYS A 161 -12.14 -6.58 2.47
C LYS A 161 -12.62 -7.34 3.70
N LEU A 162 -12.31 -6.78 4.87
CA LEU A 162 -12.80 -7.27 6.16
C LEU A 162 -13.33 -6.11 7.00
N ASP A 163 -14.50 -6.28 7.62
CA ASP A 163 -15.16 -5.25 8.42
C ASP A 163 -14.55 -5.16 9.84
N LEU A 164 -14.27 -3.96 10.33
CA LEU A 164 -13.80 -3.73 11.71
C LEU A 164 -14.74 -4.33 12.76
N LYS A 165 -16.05 -4.25 12.55
CA LYS A 165 -17.03 -4.85 13.47
C LYS A 165 -16.88 -6.37 13.52
N LYS A 166 -16.57 -7.03 12.40
CA LYS A 166 -16.29 -8.48 12.38
C LYS A 166 -15.03 -8.79 13.17
N VAL A 167 -13.96 -8.01 12.98
CA VAL A 167 -12.71 -8.16 13.75
C VAL A 167 -12.93 -7.95 15.25
N GLN A 168 -13.68 -6.92 15.65
CA GLN A 168 -14.02 -6.66 17.05
C GLN A 168 -14.85 -7.78 17.67
N SER A 169 -15.84 -8.29 16.93
CA SER A 169 -16.64 -9.42 17.39
C SER A 169 -15.79 -10.67 17.58
N ALA A 170 -14.90 -10.99 16.64
CA ALA A 170 -13.99 -12.12 16.76
C ALA A 170 -13.05 -11.96 17.97
N LEU A 171 -12.40 -10.81 18.13
CA LEU A 171 -11.50 -10.55 19.27
C LEU A 171 -12.20 -10.61 20.64
N THR A 172 -13.53 -10.48 20.68
CA THR A 172 -14.31 -10.47 21.92
C THR A 172 -15.21 -11.69 22.10
N SER A 173 -15.17 -12.67 21.19
CA SER A 173 -16.01 -13.87 21.26
C SER A 173 -15.50 -14.93 22.25
N GLY A 174 -14.22 -14.86 22.64
CA GLY A 174 -13.64 -15.79 23.61
C GLY A 174 -14.22 -15.63 25.01
N THR A 175 -14.31 -16.75 25.75
CA THR A 175 -14.78 -16.78 27.15
C THR A 175 -13.74 -16.24 28.14
N GLU A 176 -12.49 -16.08 27.71
CA GLU A 176 -11.42 -15.61 28.58
C GLU A 176 -11.58 -14.14 28.98
N LEU A 177 -12.11 -13.29 28.09
CA LEU A 177 -12.30 -11.86 28.37
C LEU A 177 -13.58 -11.62 29.16
N ASN A 178 -13.48 -10.90 30.28
CA ASN A 178 -14.63 -10.35 30.98
C ASN A 178 -15.18 -9.11 30.26
N GLU A 179 -16.36 -8.63 30.66
CA GLU A 179 -17.03 -7.52 29.97
C GLU A 179 -16.22 -6.22 29.93
N ARG A 180 -15.49 -5.89 31.01
CA ARG A 180 -14.63 -4.70 31.04
C ARG A 180 -13.42 -4.81 30.10
N GLU A 181 -12.88 -6.02 29.97
CA GLU A 181 -11.82 -6.32 29.01
C GLU A 181 -12.35 -6.25 27.57
N LYS A 182 -13.55 -6.79 27.29
CA LYS A 182 -14.20 -6.67 25.98
C LYS A 182 -14.49 -5.22 25.59
N GLU A 183 -14.98 -4.40 26.54
CA GLU A 183 -15.13 -2.94 26.36
C GLU A 183 -13.80 -2.29 25.99
N SER A 184 -12.73 -2.69 26.67
CA SER A 184 -11.38 -2.17 26.42
C SER A 184 -10.87 -2.57 25.04
N VAL A 185 -11.02 -3.84 24.63
CA VAL A 185 -10.68 -4.30 23.28
C VAL A 185 -11.42 -3.48 22.22
N LYS A 186 -12.74 -3.27 22.37
CA LYS A 186 -13.53 -2.46 21.42
C LYS A 186 -13.04 -1.01 21.32
N PHE A 187 -12.72 -0.40 22.45
CA PHE A 187 -12.17 0.96 22.46
C PHE A 187 -10.79 1.03 21.78
N ILE A 188 -9.88 0.13 22.14
CA ILE A 188 -8.50 0.12 21.64
C ILE A 188 -8.47 -0.17 20.15
N THR A 189 -9.21 -1.19 19.70
CA THR A 189 -9.32 -1.54 18.27
C THR A 189 -9.82 -0.36 17.43
N LYS A 190 -10.85 0.35 17.91
CA LYS A 190 -11.37 1.55 17.24
C LYS A 190 -10.32 2.65 17.17
N TRP A 191 -9.62 2.90 18.27
CA TRP A 191 -8.57 3.92 18.32
C TRP A 191 -7.41 3.61 17.36
N VAL A 192 -6.91 2.37 17.39
CA VAL A 192 -5.81 1.91 16.53
C VAL A 192 -6.22 1.97 15.06
N PHE A 193 -7.45 1.58 14.73
CA PHE A 193 -7.99 1.68 13.38
C PHE A 193 -7.96 3.12 12.88
N LYS A 194 -8.46 4.07 13.69
CA LYS A 194 -8.44 5.50 13.35
C LYS A 194 -7.04 6.06 13.22
N ASN A 195 -6.13 5.66 14.10
CA ASN A 195 -4.75 6.08 13.98
C ASN A 195 -4.13 5.58 12.66
N MET A 196 -4.32 4.30 12.30
CA MET A 196 -3.84 3.75 11.02
C MET A 196 -4.45 4.46 9.81
N GLN A 197 -5.74 4.78 9.87
CA GLN A 197 -6.45 5.53 8.82
C GLN A 197 -5.80 6.91 8.62
N LEU A 198 -5.60 7.67 9.70
CA LEU A 198 -4.97 8.99 9.65
C LEU A 198 -3.53 8.93 9.12
N GLN A 199 -2.76 7.88 9.44
CA GLN A 199 -1.42 7.70 8.87
C GLN A 199 -1.49 7.48 7.36
N LYS A 200 -2.44 6.67 6.88
CA LYS A 200 -2.62 6.41 5.44
C LYS A 200 -3.03 7.68 4.69
N GLU A 201 -4.02 8.42 5.21
CA GLU A 201 -4.48 9.68 4.63
C GLU A 201 -3.33 10.71 4.54
N ARG A 202 -2.53 10.82 5.60
CA ARG A 202 -1.34 11.66 5.63
C ARG A 202 -0.32 11.27 4.55
N GLN A 203 -0.02 9.98 4.41
CA GLN A 203 0.89 9.49 3.38
C GLN A 203 0.39 9.82 1.97
N LEU A 204 -0.91 9.65 1.72
CA LEU A 204 -1.53 9.98 0.45
C LEU A 204 -1.42 11.49 0.15
N LEU A 205 -1.71 12.36 1.13
CA LEU A 205 -1.57 13.81 0.98
C LEU A 205 -0.13 14.22 0.64
N PHE A 206 0.86 13.70 1.36
CA PHE A 206 2.27 13.98 1.06
C PHE A 206 2.70 13.45 -0.32
N SER A 207 2.22 12.28 -0.73
CA SER A 207 2.51 11.74 -2.07
C SER A 207 1.93 12.60 -3.20
N LYS A 208 0.78 13.24 -2.97
CA LYS A 208 0.14 14.15 -3.93
C LYS A 208 0.90 15.46 -4.00
N LEU A 209 1.29 16.01 -2.85
CA LEU A 209 2.10 17.23 -2.77
C LEU A 209 3.46 17.05 -3.49
N ASN A 210 4.16 15.94 -3.22
CA ASN A 210 5.46 15.68 -3.85
C ASN A 210 5.36 15.54 -5.37
N ARG A 211 4.26 14.98 -5.89
CA ARG A 211 4.01 14.90 -7.34
C ARG A 211 3.75 16.27 -7.94
N ALA A 212 2.94 17.11 -7.28
CA ALA A 212 2.68 18.47 -7.74
C ALA A 212 3.98 19.29 -7.81
N MET A 213 4.81 19.24 -6.76
CA MET A 213 6.10 19.96 -6.73
C MET A 213 7.14 19.45 -7.74
N ALA A 214 7.00 18.23 -8.27
CA ALA A 214 7.91 17.67 -9.27
C ALA A 214 7.49 18.00 -10.71
N MET A 215 6.29 18.56 -10.89
CA MET A 215 5.75 18.98 -12.18
C MET A 215 5.94 20.49 -12.44
N ASP A 216 6.34 21.25 -11.43
CA ASP A 216 6.74 22.67 -11.48
C ASP A 216 8.27 22.80 -11.63
#